data_AF-A0A3D9SGQ4-F1
#
_entry.id   AF-A0A3D9SGQ4-F1
#
_cell.length_a   1.000
_cell.length_b   1.000
_cell.length_c   1.000
_cell.angle_alpha   90.00
_cell.angle_beta   90.00
_cell.angle_gamma   90.00
#
_symmetry.space_group_name_H-M   'P 1'
#
loop_
_entity.id
_entity.type
_entity.pdbx_description
1 polymer ?
#
loop_
_entity_poly.entity_id
_entity_poly.type
_entity_poly.pdbx_seq_one_letter_code
_entity_poly.pdbx_strand_id
1 'polypeptide(L)'
;MRDLDQLWGVSLGRVLLGALARTRGDQAGARRHFEEALPPLREIGARPLIMRSLNGLGRCALAQGDLEAARRALEETLRLGRAIGLRAAVACGLEAFAELLVQEGDESGALLLGGAAAALRERIGPDEERGCPRGPRVEGVLEPARRRLGEQRVAQLWGEGRALSADDAVAYALERQAPGRTAAAGEAAVPSDGAPASAVDADRPAPEAPAPPPAAPVTPPGMLTPREREIAQLIARGLSNRGIADELVISPATVARHVTNILTKLGFGSRAQIAAWAVDNIAGAQ
;
A
#
# COMPACT_ATOMS: atom_id res chain seq x y z
N MET A 1 21.26 2.67 19.54
CA MET A 1 19.87 2.16 19.74
C MET A 1 18.90 3.28 20.09
N ARG A 2 19.17 4.15 21.09
CA ARG A 2 18.28 5.27 21.46
C ARG A 2 17.98 6.26 20.34
N ASP A 3 18.93 6.53 19.44
CA ASP A 3 18.74 7.50 18.36
C ASP A 3 17.76 7.01 17.28
N LEU A 4 17.76 5.70 16.97
CA LEU A 4 16.86 5.12 15.97
C LEU A 4 15.40 5.07 16.45
N ASP A 5 15.18 4.77 17.73
CA ASP A 5 13.84 4.77 18.33
C ASP A 5 13.25 6.18 18.41
N GLN A 6 14.08 7.17 18.76
CA GLN A 6 13.67 8.58 18.73
C GLN A 6 13.37 9.04 17.31
N LEU A 7 14.23 8.67 16.35
CA LEU A 7 14.07 9.02 14.95
C LEU A 7 12.78 8.43 14.37
N TRP A 8 12.42 7.19 14.75
CA TRP A 8 11.15 6.56 14.38
C TRP A 8 9.94 7.28 15.00
N GLY A 9 9.97 7.51 16.31
CA GLY A 9 8.86 8.14 17.04
C GLY A 9 8.56 9.57 16.57
N VAL A 10 9.61 10.38 16.37
CA VAL A 10 9.47 11.76 15.85
C VAL A 10 8.91 11.73 14.42
N SER A 11 9.41 10.83 13.58
CA SER A 11 8.97 10.72 12.19
C SER A 11 7.51 10.27 12.09
N LEU A 12 7.11 9.25 12.86
CA LEU A 12 5.71 8.82 12.91
C LEU A 12 4.81 9.96 13.40
N GLY A 13 5.21 10.68 14.46
CA GLY A 13 4.48 11.83 14.97
C GLY A 13 4.26 12.89 13.89
N ARG A 14 5.30 13.21 13.11
CA ARG A 14 5.20 14.13 11.97
C ARG A 14 4.25 13.62 10.88
N VAL A 15 4.30 12.34 10.52
CA VAL A 15 3.36 11.76 9.53
C VAL A 15 1.91 11.89 9.98
N LEU A 16 1.64 11.65 11.27
CA LEU A 16 0.30 11.79 11.85
C LEU A 16 -0.14 13.26 11.90
N LEU A 17 0.73 14.18 12.31
CA LEU A 17 0.47 15.62 12.28
C LEU A 17 0.22 16.13 10.86
N GLY A 18 0.98 15.66 9.88
CA GLY A 18 0.77 15.99 8.48
C GLY A 18 -0.60 15.51 7.98
N ALA A 19 -0.99 14.27 8.30
CA ALA A 19 -2.31 13.76 7.96
C ALA A 19 -3.44 14.57 8.62
N LEU A 20 -3.27 14.95 9.89
CA LEU A 20 -4.23 15.74 10.63
C LEU A 20 -4.35 17.17 10.07
N ALA A 21 -3.23 17.82 9.76
CA ALA A 21 -3.20 19.14 9.11
C ALA A 21 -3.97 19.12 7.78
N ARG A 22 -3.80 18.07 6.96
CA ARG A 22 -4.59 17.89 5.73
C ARG A 22 -6.09 17.83 5.99
N THR A 23 -6.53 17.08 7.00
CA THR A 23 -7.97 16.98 7.31
C THR A 23 -8.57 18.31 7.78
N ARG A 24 -7.73 19.21 8.33
CA ARG A 24 -8.12 20.57 8.72
C ARG A 24 -8.00 21.60 7.60
N GLY A 25 -7.57 21.19 6.41
CA GLY A 25 -7.35 22.09 5.27
C GLY A 25 -6.03 22.87 5.33
N ASP A 26 -5.19 22.65 6.36
CA ASP A 26 -3.86 23.27 6.45
C ASP A 26 -2.86 22.52 5.54
N GLN A 27 -2.91 22.83 4.25
CA GLN A 27 -2.04 22.20 3.25
C GLN A 27 -0.57 22.56 3.43
N ALA A 28 -0.28 23.76 3.92
CA ALA A 28 1.09 24.23 4.14
C ALA A 28 1.73 23.51 5.34
N GLY A 29 1.03 23.43 6.47
CA GLY A 29 1.48 22.68 7.63
C GLY A 29 1.58 21.19 7.35
N ALA A 30 0.62 20.62 6.60
CA ALA A 30 0.69 19.24 6.15
C ALA A 30 1.94 18.93 5.33
N ARG A 31 2.20 19.74 4.31
CA ARG A 31 3.37 19.60 3.44
C ARG A 31 4.67 19.64 4.25
N ARG A 32 4.81 20.64 5.12
CA ARG A 32 5.98 20.78 6.00
C ARG A 32 6.20 19.53 6.85
N HIS A 33 5.16 19.01 7.49
CA HIS A 33 5.28 17.82 8.32
C HIS A 33 5.72 16.57 7.53
N PHE A 34 5.20 16.38 6.32
CA PHE A 34 5.62 15.26 5.47
C PHE A 34 7.05 15.43 4.93
N GLU A 35 7.45 16.64 4.53
CA GLU A 35 8.82 16.95 4.09
C GLU A 35 9.83 16.71 5.22
N GLU A 36 9.55 17.15 6.45
CA GLU A 36 10.40 16.93 7.61
C GLU A 36 10.45 15.45 8.08
N ALA A 37 9.42 14.66 7.76
CA ALA A 37 9.39 13.24 8.07
C ALA A 37 10.15 12.38 7.04
N LEU A 38 10.26 12.82 5.78
CA LEU A 38 10.71 11.95 4.69
C LEU A 38 12.19 11.52 4.80
N PRO A 39 13.17 12.42 5.07
CA PRO A 39 14.57 12.04 5.20
C PRO A 39 14.83 10.97 6.29
N PRO A 40 14.38 11.14 7.54
CA PRO A 40 14.63 10.13 8.58
C PRO A 40 13.90 8.81 8.31
N LEU A 41 12.71 8.85 7.70
CA LEU A 41 12.01 7.62 7.31
C LEU A 41 12.76 6.85 6.21
N ARG A 42 13.41 7.55 5.28
CA ARG A 42 14.28 6.93 4.26
C ARG A 42 15.51 6.30 4.90
N GLU A 43 16.12 6.97 5.87
CA GLU A 43 17.27 6.45 6.63
C GLU A 43 16.94 5.15 7.38
N ILE A 44 15.79 5.11 8.06
CA ILE A 44 15.33 3.91 8.80
C ILE A 44 14.74 2.84 7.85
N GLY A 45 14.46 3.19 6.59
CA GLY A 45 13.84 2.28 5.63
C GLY A 45 12.37 1.98 5.94
N ALA A 46 11.66 2.89 6.60
CA ALA A 46 10.26 2.72 7.02
C ALA A 46 9.29 2.91 5.84
N ARG A 47 9.32 1.98 4.88
CA ARG A 47 8.61 2.06 3.58
C ARG A 47 7.12 2.44 3.67
N PRO A 48 6.29 1.89 4.59
CA PRO A 48 4.88 2.28 4.68
C PRO A 48 4.69 3.76 5.05
N LEU A 49 5.55 4.31 5.91
CA LEU A 49 5.50 5.71 6.32
C LEU A 49 6.03 6.63 5.21
N ILE A 50 7.08 6.21 4.48
CA ILE A 50 7.55 6.93 3.28
C ILE A 50 6.41 7.08 2.28
N MET A 51 5.73 5.97 1.95
CA MET A 51 4.60 5.99 1.02
C MET A 51 3.47 6.92 1.48
N ARG A 52 3.14 6.88 2.77
CA ARG A 52 2.10 7.74 3.34
C ARG A 52 2.47 9.22 3.25
N SER A 53 3.74 9.55 3.50
CA SER A 53 4.25 10.92 3.35
C SER A 53 4.24 11.37 1.89
N LEU A 54 4.70 10.54 0.95
CA LEU A 54 4.69 10.84 -0.48
C LEU A 54 3.26 11.04 -1.02
N ASN A 55 2.32 10.16 -0.66
CA ASN A 55 0.91 10.36 -1.02
C ASN A 55 0.35 11.64 -0.39
N GLY A 56 0.72 11.93 0.86
CA GLY A 56 0.39 13.19 1.54
C GLY A 56 0.85 14.42 0.78
N LEU A 57 2.12 14.45 0.38
CA LEU A 57 2.74 15.51 -0.41
C LEU A 57 2.09 15.66 -1.78
N GLY A 58 1.83 14.55 -2.48
CA GLY A 58 1.17 14.56 -3.76
C GLY A 58 -0.20 15.25 -3.70
N ARG A 59 -0.95 15.02 -2.62
CA ARG A 59 -2.27 15.61 -2.43
C ARG A 59 -2.24 17.05 -1.94
N CYS A 60 -1.24 17.43 -1.14
CA CYS A 60 -0.98 18.83 -0.84
C CYS A 60 -0.62 19.61 -2.11
N ALA A 61 0.18 19.01 -3.01
CA ALA A 61 0.52 19.61 -4.29
C ALA A 61 -0.70 19.75 -5.21
N LEU A 62 -1.58 18.73 -5.28
CA LEU A 62 -2.86 18.82 -6.00
C LEU A 62 -3.77 19.95 -5.48
N ALA A 63 -3.83 20.15 -4.15
CA ALA A 63 -4.58 21.24 -3.55
C ALA A 63 -3.98 22.62 -3.86
N GLN A 64 -2.68 22.69 -4.17
CA GLN A 64 -1.96 23.91 -4.58
C GLN A 64 -1.93 24.11 -6.11
N GLY A 65 -2.43 23.15 -6.90
CA GLY A 65 -2.34 23.16 -8.36
C GLY A 65 -0.94 22.87 -8.92
N ASP A 66 0.02 22.44 -8.09
CA ASP A 66 1.36 22.03 -8.53
C ASP A 66 1.32 20.59 -9.06
N LEU A 67 0.86 20.45 -10.30
CA LEU A 67 0.63 19.14 -10.94
C LEU A 67 1.93 18.35 -11.12
N GLU A 68 3.05 19.02 -11.37
CA GLU A 68 4.36 18.38 -11.57
C GLU A 68 4.94 17.85 -10.24
N ALA A 69 4.81 18.58 -9.14
CA ALA A 69 5.16 18.04 -7.83
C ALA A 69 4.22 16.90 -7.40
N ALA A 70 2.92 17.04 -7.68
CA ALA A 70 1.93 16.00 -7.41
C ALA A 70 2.29 14.69 -8.14
N ARG A 71 2.51 14.78 -9.45
CA ARG A 71 2.88 13.66 -10.30
C ARG A 71 4.12 12.93 -9.79
N ARG A 72 5.23 13.65 -9.54
CA ARG A 72 6.47 13.03 -9.04
C ARG A 72 6.26 12.25 -7.74
N ALA A 73 5.58 12.86 -6.77
CA ALA A 73 5.32 12.22 -5.47
C ALA A 73 4.39 10.99 -5.58
N LEU A 74 3.37 11.06 -6.45
CA LEU A 74 2.43 9.96 -6.66
C LEU A 74 3.05 8.82 -7.45
N GLU A 75 3.85 9.09 -8.48
CA GLU A 75 4.59 8.06 -9.20
C GLU A 75 5.57 7.30 -8.28
N GLU A 76 6.29 8.02 -7.41
CA GLU A 76 7.18 7.39 -6.42
C GLU A 76 6.37 6.52 -5.44
N THR A 77 5.20 7.00 -5.01
CA THR A 77 4.27 6.21 -4.17
C THR A 77 3.87 4.92 -4.88
N LEU A 78 3.43 4.98 -6.14
CA LEU A 78 2.98 3.80 -6.88
C LEU A 78 4.12 2.80 -7.14
N ARG A 79 5.32 3.27 -7.51
CA ARG A 79 6.51 2.42 -7.67
C ARG A 79 6.86 1.70 -6.37
N LEU A 80 6.88 2.42 -5.25
CA LEU A 80 7.21 1.84 -3.95
C LEU A 80 6.15 0.84 -3.49
N GLY A 81 4.87 1.17 -3.67
CA GLY A 81 3.74 0.32 -3.29
C GLY A 81 3.69 -0.99 -4.06
N ARG A 82 3.96 -0.92 -5.37
CA ARG A 82 4.11 -2.09 -6.23
C ARG A 82 5.25 -2.99 -5.75
N ALA A 83 6.42 -2.41 -5.48
CA ALA A 83 7.62 -3.16 -5.10
C ALA A 83 7.47 -3.94 -3.77
N ILE A 84 6.61 -3.48 -2.86
CA ILE A 84 6.38 -4.14 -1.55
C ILE A 84 5.04 -4.86 -1.44
N GLY A 85 4.21 -4.83 -2.49
CA GLY A 85 2.90 -5.49 -2.51
C GLY A 85 1.85 -4.88 -1.59
N LEU A 86 2.03 -3.62 -1.14
CA LEU A 86 1.06 -2.94 -0.27
C LEU A 86 -0.14 -2.41 -1.07
N ARG A 87 -1.13 -3.27 -1.28
CA ARG A 87 -2.34 -2.99 -2.06
C ARG A 87 -3.09 -1.75 -1.58
N ALA A 88 -3.23 -1.56 -0.27
CA ALA A 88 -3.91 -0.39 0.29
C ALA A 88 -3.24 0.94 -0.09
N ALA A 89 -1.92 0.95 -0.13
CA ALA A 89 -1.16 2.14 -0.47
C ALA A 89 -1.11 2.37 -1.99
N VAL A 90 -1.13 1.30 -2.80
CA VAL A 90 -1.37 1.39 -4.25
C VAL A 90 -2.74 1.98 -4.53
N ALA A 91 -3.80 1.50 -3.87
CA ALA A 91 -5.15 2.05 -4.01
C ALA A 91 -5.16 3.56 -3.70
N CYS A 92 -4.69 3.98 -2.51
CA CYS A 92 -4.55 5.39 -2.14
C CYS A 92 -3.76 6.23 -3.19
N GLY A 93 -2.72 5.64 -3.78
CA GLY A 93 -1.95 6.27 -4.85
C GLY A 93 -2.75 6.47 -6.13
N LEU A 94 -3.47 5.44 -6.57
CA LEU A 94 -4.31 5.48 -7.78
C LEU A 94 -5.48 6.46 -7.63
N GLU A 95 -6.09 6.55 -6.44
CA GLU A 95 -7.12 7.55 -6.14
C GLU A 95 -6.60 8.98 -6.35
N ALA A 96 -5.42 9.28 -5.80
CA ALA A 96 -4.79 10.59 -5.93
C ALA A 96 -4.26 10.84 -7.35
N PHE A 97 -3.86 9.80 -8.08
CA PHE A 97 -3.46 9.93 -9.48
C PHE A 97 -4.67 10.19 -10.39
N ALA A 98 -5.83 9.59 -10.10
CA ALA A 98 -7.06 9.90 -10.81
C ALA A 98 -7.46 11.37 -10.64
N GLU A 99 -7.29 11.92 -9.42
CA GLU A 99 -7.46 13.35 -9.14
C GLU A 99 -6.52 14.23 -9.97
N LEU A 100 -5.24 13.84 -10.07
CA LEU A 100 -4.26 14.50 -10.93
C LEU A 100 -4.71 14.53 -12.40
N LEU A 101 -5.16 13.39 -12.94
CA LEU A 101 -5.62 13.30 -14.33
C LEU A 101 -6.84 14.18 -14.61
N VAL A 102 -7.75 14.35 -13.64
CA VAL A 102 -8.86 15.32 -13.78
C VAL A 102 -8.33 16.75 -13.92
N GLN A 103 -7.33 17.14 -13.13
CA GLN A 103 -6.75 18.48 -13.21
C GLN A 103 -5.91 18.70 -14.48
N GLU A 104 -5.29 17.63 -15.01
CA GLU A 104 -4.60 17.64 -16.30
C GLU A 104 -5.54 17.59 -17.51
N GLY A 105 -6.84 17.36 -17.30
CA GLY A 105 -7.85 17.27 -18.37
C GLY A 105 -7.89 15.91 -19.08
N ASP A 106 -7.40 14.85 -18.46
CA ASP A 106 -7.53 13.47 -18.94
C ASP A 106 -8.69 12.76 -18.20
N GLU A 107 -9.92 13.07 -18.62
CA GLU A 107 -11.10 12.50 -17.97
C GLU A 107 -11.20 10.98 -18.15
N SER A 108 -10.68 10.46 -19.28
CA SER A 108 -10.74 9.03 -19.57
C SER A 108 -9.82 8.23 -18.66
N GLY A 109 -8.56 8.67 -18.53
CA GLY A 109 -7.60 8.05 -17.63
C GLY A 109 -8.02 8.17 -16.16
N ALA A 110 -8.61 9.30 -15.77
CA ALA A 110 -9.11 9.51 -14.42
C ALA A 110 -10.20 8.48 -14.02
N LEU A 111 -11.17 8.23 -14.90
CA LEU A 111 -12.24 7.26 -14.65
C LEU A 111 -11.72 5.82 -14.61
N LEU A 112 -10.78 5.48 -15.49
CA LEU A 112 -10.17 4.15 -15.53
C LEU A 112 -9.36 3.88 -14.26
N LEU A 113 -8.51 4.81 -13.82
CA LEU A 113 -7.76 4.66 -12.57
C LEU A 113 -8.68 4.71 -11.33
N GLY A 114 -9.75 5.49 -11.38
CA GLY A 114 -10.78 5.50 -10.34
C GLY A 114 -11.46 4.14 -10.17
N GLY A 115 -11.84 3.50 -11.28
CA GLY A 115 -12.42 2.15 -11.29
C GLY A 115 -11.43 1.11 -10.75
N ALA A 116 -10.16 1.18 -11.16
CA ALA A 116 -9.11 0.28 -10.67
C ALA A 116 -8.88 0.43 -9.16
N ALA A 117 -8.83 1.67 -8.66
CA ALA A 117 -8.68 1.96 -7.25
C ALA A 117 -9.86 1.42 -6.42
N ALA A 118 -11.09 1.60 -6.91
CA ALA A 118 -12.30 1.08 -6.27
C ALA A 118 -12.31 -0.46 -6.20
N ALA A 119 -12.00 -1.14 -7.31
CA ALA A 119 -11.90 -2.59 -7.33
C ALA A 119 -10.80 -3.10 -6.39
N LEU A 120 -9.65 -2.41 -6.32
CA LEU A 120 -8.57 -2.77 -5.41
C LEU A 120 -9.00 -2.62 -3.95
N ARG A 121 -9.71 -1.54 -3.60
CA ARG A 121 -10.27 -1.31 -2.26
C ARG A 121 -11.25 -2.39 -1.83
N GLU A 122 -12.14 -2.83 -2.71
CA GLU A 122 -13.12 -3.88 -2.40
C GLU A 122 -12.44 -5.23 -2.10
N ARG A 123 -11.27 -5.47 -2.69
CA ARG A 123 -10.47 -6.69 -2.46
C ARG A 123 -9.61 -6.60 -1.20
N ILE A 124 -9.40 -5.40 -0.66
CA ILE A 124 -8.64 -5.17 0.57
C ILE A 124 -9.60 -5.32 1.74
N GLY A 125 -9.32 -6.29 2.62
CA GLY A 125 -10.10 -6.46 3.85
C GLY A 125 -9.93 -5.28 4.82
N PRO A 126 -10.87 -5.08 5.76
CA PRO A 126 -10.87 -3.95 6.70
C PRO A 126 -9.62 -3.87 7.61
N ASP A 127 -8.86 -4.96 7.73
CA ASP A 127 -7.63 -5.04 8.51
C ASP A 127 -6.45 -4.27 7.87
N GLU A 128 -6.35 -4.26 6.53
CA GLU A 128 -5.28 -3.59 5.78
C GLU A 128 -5.56 -2.10 5.56
N GLU A 129 -6.80 -1.64 5.74
CA GLU A 129 -7.19 -0.24 5.56
C GLU A 129 -6.68 0.68 6.69
N ARG A 130 -6.37 0.15 7.88
CA ARG A 130 -5.97 0.94 9.06
C ARG A 130 -4.68 1.76 8.86
N GLY A 131 -3.84 1.40 7.88
CA GLY A 131 -2.56 2.06 7.61
C GLY A 131 -2.60 3.21 6.60
N CYS A 132 -3.62 3.29 5.73
CA CYS A 132 -3.74 4.32 4.69
C CYS A 132 -5.15 4.93 4.72
N PRO A 133 -5.34 6.16 5.24
CA PRO A 133 -6.65 6.77 5.36
C PRO A 133 -7.22 6.92 3.96
N ARG A 134 -8.50 6.57 3.79
CA ARG A 134 -9.21 6.87 2.56
C ARG A 134 -9.12 8.38 2.28
N GLY A 135 -8.87 8.73 1.04
CA GLY A 135 -9.01 10.11 0.61
C GLY A 135 -10.44 10.64 0.67
N PRO A 136 -10.68 11.89 0.24
CA PRO A 136 -11.97 12.23 -0.34
C PRO A 136 -12.44 11.10 -1.25
N ARG A 137 -13.73 10.79 -1.16
CA ARG A 137 -14.36 9.76 -1.99
C ARG A 137 -14.01 10.05 -3.45
N VAL A 138 -13.36 9.08 -4.08
CA VAL A 138 -12.92 9.14 -5.48
C VAL A 138 -14.07 9.53 -6.39
N GLU A 139 -15.28 9.05 -6.06
CA GLU A 139 -16.52 9.37 -6.75
C GLU A 139 -16.75 10.89 -6.83
N GLY A 140 -16.54 11.62 -5.72
CA GLY A 140 -16.74 13.07 -5.69
C GLY A 140 -15.68 13.84 -6.48
N VAL A 141 -14.44 13.35 -6.51
CA VAL A 141 -13.34 13.95 -7.27
C VAL A 141 -13.53 13.77 -8.78
N LEU A 142 -14.17 12.67 -9.19
CA LEU A 142 -14.40 12.34 -10.59
C LEU A 142 -15.67 12.96 -11.17
N GLU A 143 -16.51 13.63 -10.37
CA GLU A 143 -17.73 14.29 -10.87
C GLU A 143 -17.52 15.25 -12.06
N PRO A 144 -16.44 16.07 -12.11
CA PRO A 144 -16.15 16.87 -13.29
C PRO A 144 -15.89 16.02 -14.55
N ALA A 145 -15.21 14.88 -14.41
CA ALA A 145 -14.93 13.96 -15.51
C ALA A 145 -16.20 13.23 -15.97
N ARG A 146 -17.04 12.78 -15.02
CA ARG A 146 -18.31 12.11 -15.30
C ARG A 146 -19.26 13.01 -16.10
N ARG A 147 -19.36 14.28 -15.73
CA ARG A 147 -20.21 15.27 -16.42
C ARG A 147 -19.80 15.53 -17.87
N ARG A 148 -18.52 15.39 -18.21
CA ARG A 148 -18.01 15.65 -19.57
C ARG A 148 -18.16 14.47 -20.53
N LEU A 149 -17.98 13.24 -20.03
CA LEU A 149 -17.93 12.03 -20.88
C LEU A 149 -19.29 11.33 -21.06
N GLY A 150 -20.29 11.66 -20.23
CA GLY A 150 -21.62 11.05 -20.29
C GLY A 150 -21.68 9.63 -19.69
N GLU A 151 -22.88 9.21 -19.28
CA GLU A 151 -23.07 8.02 -18.45
C GLU A 151 -22.56 6.72 -19.08
N GLN A 152 -22.79 6.53 -20.39
CA GLN A 152 -22.38 5.30 -21.08
C GLN A 152 -20.86 5.15 -21.15
N ARG A 153 -20.14 6.23 -21.46
CA ARG A 153 -18.67 6.22 -21.51
C ARG A 153 -18.07 6.09 -20.12
N VAL A 154 -18.70 6.71 -19.11
CA VAL A 154 -18.32 6.55 -17.71
C VAL A 154 -18.46 5.10 -17.26
N ALA A 155 -19.60 4.46 -17.53
CA ALA A 155 -19.83 3.06 -17.16
C ALA A 155 -18.81 2.13 -17.84
N GLN A 156 -18.50 2.37 -19.11
CA GLN A 156 -17.48 1.62 -19.84
C GLN A 156 -16.10 1.76 -19.21
N LEU A 157 -15.58 2.99 -19.08
CA LEU A 157 -14.23 3.25 -18.55
C LEU A 157 -14.08 2.77 -17.11
N TRP A 158 -15.13 2.93 -16.30
CA TRP A 158 -15.16 2.42 -14.94
C TRP A 158 -15.09 0.89 -14.90
N GLY A 159 -15.84 0.21 -15.78
CA GLY A 159 -15.79 -1.24 -15.94
C GLY A 159 -14.42 -1.74 -16.40
N GLU A 160 -13.83 -1.09 -17.41
CA GLU A 160 -12.47 -1.36 -17.89
C GLU A 160 -11.45 -1.19 -16.76
N GLY A 161 -11.53 -0.09 -16.01
CA GLY A 161 -10.68 0.17 -14.85
C GLY A 161 -10.81 -0.90 -13.76
N ARG A 162 -12.04 -1.31 -13.43
CA ARG A 162 -12.29 -2.37 -12.44
C ARG A 162 -11.73 -3.74 -12.84
N ALA A 163 -11.55 -3.98 -14.14
CA ALA A 163 -10.99 -5.22 -14.66
C ALA A 163 -9.44 -5.25 -14.62
N LEU A 164 -8.78 -4.09 -14.44
CA LEU A 164 -7.32 -4.02 -14.40
C LEU A 164 -6.75 -4.69 -13.14
N SER A 165 -5.60 -5.35 -13.32
CA SER A 165 -4.79 -5.77 -12.17
C SER A 165 -4.16 -4.53 -11.50
N ALA A 166 -3.72 -4.69 -10.25
CA ALA A 166 -3.02 -3.60 -9.55
C ALA A 166 -1.71 -3.22 -10.28
N ASP A 167 -1.01 -4.20 -10.88
CA ASP A 167 0.21 -3.95 -11.64
C ASP A 167 -0.08 -3.20 -12.94
N ASP A 168 -1.14 -3.57 -13.66
CA ASP A 168 -1.52 -2.90 -14.92
C ASP A 168 -2.02 -1.48 -14.66
N ALA A 169 -2.77 -1.26 -13.57
CA ALA A 169 -3.21 0.07 -13.17
C ALA A 169 -2.04 0.97 -12.78
N VAL A 170 -1.02 0.42 -12.08
CA VAL A 170 0.22 1.15 -11.78
C VAL A 170 1.00 1.43 -13.06
N ALA A 171 1.16 0.45 -13.95
CA ALA A 171 1.85 0.64 -15.22
C ALA A 171 1.19 1.73 -16.06
N TYR A 172 -0.15 1.66 -16.20
CA TYR A 172 -0.95 2.68 -16.88
C TYR A 172 -0.68 4.07 -16.31
N ALA A 173 -0.73 4.24 -14.99
CA ALA A 173 -0.48 5.54 -14.35
C ALA A 173 0.95 6.06 -14.63
N LEU A 174 1.96 5.19 -14.59
CA LEU A 174 3.36 5.57 -14.79
C LEU A 174 3.70 5.87 -16.27
N GLU A 175 3.03 5.21 -17.20
CA GLU A 175 3.22 5.41 -18.65
C GLU A 175 2.43 6.60 -19.18
N ARG A 176 1.35 6.99 -18.49
CA ARG A 176 0.52 8.16 -18.83
C ARG A 176 1.30 9.45 -18.57
N GLN A 177 2.03 9.94 -19.58
CA GLN A 177 2.66 11.26 -19.54
C GLN A 177 1.62 12.37 -19.74
N ALA A 178 1.83 13.52 -19.09
CA ALA A 178 1.03 14.71 -19.32
C ALA A 178 1.01 15.05 -20.83
N PRO A 179 -0.15 15.47 -21.39
CA PRO A 179 -0.24 15.92 -22.78
C PRO A 179 0.71 17.11 -22.98
N GLY A 180 1.88 16.86 -23.58
CA GLY A 180 2.93 17.87 -23.78
C GLY A 180 4.37 17.33 -23.78
N ARG A 181 4.64 16.13 -23.24
CA ARG A 181 6.00 15.55 -23.24
C ARG A 181 6.33 14.62 -24.41
N THR A 182 5.36 14.26 -25.25
CA THR A 182 5.57 13.29 -26.35
C THR A 182 6.18 13.87 -27.64
N ALA A 183 6.63 15.13 -27.65
CA ALA A 183 7.25 15.72 -28.84
C ALA A 183 8.79 15.62 -28.92
N ALA A 184 9.48 15.08 -27.90
CA ALA A 184 10.94 15.06 -27.89
C ALA A 184 11.54 13.81 -27.23
N ALA A 185 11.35 12.64 -27.86
CA ALA A 185 12.31 11.54 -27.84
C ALA A 185 11.77 10.42 -28.74
N GLY A 186 11.97 10.60 -30.05
CA GLY A 186 11.94 9.48 -30.98
C GLY A 186 13.19 8.61 -30.82
N GLU A 187 13.00 7.35 -31.19
CA GLU A 187 14.01 6.41 -31.70
C GLU A 187 14.91 5.70 -30.68
N ALA A 188 14.50 4.47 -30.32
CA ALA A 188 15.22 3.28 -30.79
C ALA A 188 14.32 2.03 -30.67
N ALA A 189 13.89 1.54 -31.83
CA ALA A 189 13.54 0.13 -32.06
C ALA A 189 14.83 -0.73 -31.92
N VAL A 190 14.89 -2.04 -31.69
CA VAL A 190 14.08 -3.28 -31.87
C VAL A 190 14.86 -4.39 -31.07
N PRO A 191 14.55 -5.71 -31.06
CA PRO A 191 13.35 -6.46 -31.46
C PRO A 191 12.86 -7.54 -30.46
N SER A 192 11.68 -8.07 -30.79
CA SER A 192 11.05 -9.30 -30.29
C SER A 192 11.76 -10.56 -30.81
N ASP A 193 11.79 -11.62 -30.00
CA ASP A 193 11.74 -13.00 -30.50
C ASP A 193 11.11 -13.96 -29.46
N GLY A 194 10.19 -14.82 -29.93
CA GLY A 194 9.97 -16.17 -29.38
C GLY A 194 8.79 -16.42 -28.43
N ALA A 195 7.59 -16.64 -28.98
CA ALA A 195 6.48 -17.39 -28.36
C ALA A 195 6.79 -18.94 -28.37
N PRO A 196 5.99 -19.89 -27.81
CA PRO A 196 4.57 -19.76 -27.44
C PRO A 196 4.04 -20.53 -26.20
N ALA A 197 2.79 -20.19 -25.85
CA ALA A 197 1.65 -21.01 -25.40
C ALA A 197 1.81 -22.15 -24.37
N SER A 198 0.99 -22.08 -23.31
CA SER A 198 0.17 -23.20 -22.84
C SER A 198 -0.96 -22.70 -21.94
N ALA A 199 -2.18 -22.76 -22.46
CA ALA A 199 -3.42 -22.76 -21.69
C ALA A 199 -3.67 -24.16 -21.12
N VAL A 200 -4.11 -24.26 -19.87
CA VAL A 200 -4.89 -25.42 -19.39
C VAL A 200 -5.81 -25.00 -18.24
N ASP A 201 -7.09 -25.27 -18.49
CA ASP A 201 -8.22 -25.59 -17.61
C ASP A 201 -8.60 -24.70 -16.42
N ALA A 202 -9.71 -24.00 -16.62
CA ALA A 202 -10.71 -23.75 -15.60
C ALA A 202 -11.63 -24.99 -15.47
N ASP A 203 -11.69 -25.61 -14.29
CA ASP A 203 -12.92 -26.10 -13.62
C ASP A 203 -12.58 -26.98 -12.38
N ARG A 204 -12.90 -26.49 -11.17
CA ARG A 204 -13.52 -27.23 -10.02
C ARG A 204 -13.50 -26.44 -8.71
N PRO A 205 -14.45 -26.70 -7.78
CA PRO A 205 -14.94 -25.74 -6.81
C PRO A 205 -14.13 -25.72 -5.50
N ALA A 206 -14.24 -24.58 -4.81
CA ALA A 206 -13.69 -24.33 -3.50
C ALA A 206 -14.27 -25.28 -2.42
N PRO A 207 -13.46 -25.76 -1.46
CA PRO A 207 -14.00 -26.26 -0.21
C PRO A 207 -14.18 -25.10 0.77
N GLU A 208 -15.38 -25.06 1.33
CA GLU A 208 -15.90 -24.19 2.37
C GLU A 208 -14.99 -24.21 3.62
N ALA A 209 -14.53 -23.04 4.07
CA ALA A 209 -13.77 -22.90 5.31
C ALA A 209 -14.73 -22.80 6.51
N PRO A 210 -14.45 -23.47 7.65
CA PRO A 210 -15.32 -23.39 8.83
C PRO A 210 -15.21 -22.03 9.54
N ALA A 211 -16.30 -21.64 10.22
CA ALA A 211 -16.51 -20.38 10.92
C ALA A 211 -15.43 -20.02 11.97
N PRO A 212 -15.17 -18.72 12.22
CA PRO A 212 -14.18 -18.28 13.20
C PRO A 212 -14.66 -18.46 14.65
N PRO A 213 -13.81 -18.87 15.61
CA PRO A 213 -14.12 -18.83 17.04
C PRO A 213 -14.07 -17.38 17.60
N PRO A 214 -14.71 -17.14 18.76
CA PRO A 214 -14.99 -15.79 19.28
C PRO A 214 -13.75 -15.02 19.75
N ALA A 215 -13.86 -13.69 19.65
CA ALA A 215 -12.85 -12.69 19.93
C ALA A 215 -12.20 -12.82 21.33
N ALA A 216 -10.88 -12.98 21.35
CA ALA A 216 -10.04 -12.85 22.54
C ALA A 216 -9.62 -11.38 22.76
N PRO A 217 -9.33 -10.96 24.02
CA PRO A 217 -9.29 -9.56 24.44
C PRO A 217 -8.18 -8.74 23.80
N VAL A 218 -8.49 -7.46 23.57
CA VAL A 218 -7.61 -6.44 22.97
C VAL A 218 -6.40 -6.23 23.88
N THR A 219 -5.23 -6.71 23.45
CA THR A 219 -3.94 -6.44 24.09
C THR A 219 -3.47 -5.04 23.67
N PRO A 220 -2.90 -4.21 24.58
CA PRO A 220 -2.38 -2.88 24.21
C PRO A 220 -1.29 -2.99 23.12
N PRO A 221 -1.20 -2.00 22.21
CA PRO A 221 -0.23 -2.02 21.12
C PRO A 221 1.19 -2.01 21.67
N GLY A 222 1.94 -3.08 21.41
CA GLY A 222 3.33 -3.27 21.85
C GLY A 222 3.63 -4.63 22.48
N MET A 223 2.62 -5.37 22.94
CA MET A 223 2.81 -6.73 23.44
C MET A 223 2.26 -7.77 22.47
N LEU A 224 3.13 -8.70 22.03
CA LEU A 224 2.70 -9.90 21.31
C LEU A 224 1.64 -10.67 22.12
N THR A 225 0.68 -11.28 21.44
CA THR A 225 -0.25 -12.21 22.10
C THR A 225 0.50 -13.47 22.58
N PRO A 226 -0.08 -14.26 23.51
CA PRO A 226 0.54 -15.51 23.94
C PRO A 226 0.91 -16.44 22.77
N ARG A 227 0.02 -16.56 21.78
CA ARG A 227 0.25 -17.39 20.59
C ARG A 227 1.33 -16.83 19.66
N GLU A 228 1.43 -15.51 19.56
CA GLU A 228 2.48 -14.85 18.80
C GLU A 228 3.86 -15.00 19.47
N ARG A 229 3.92 -14.97 20.81
CA ARG A 229 5.17 -15.25 21.56
C ARG A 229 5.64 -16.69 21.33
N GLU A 230 4.73 -17.66 21.39
CA GLU A 230 5.04 -19.08 21.17
C GLU A 230 5.61 -19.31 19.76
N ILE A 231 5.00 -18.68 18.74
CA ILE A 231 5.51 -18.73 17.36
C ILE A 231 6.87 -18.03 17.24
N ALA A 232 7.07 -16.89 17.89
CA ALA A 232 8.37 -16.20 17.90
C ALA A 232 9.49 -17.05 18.55
N GLN A 233 9.19 -17.80 19.62
CA GLN A 233 10.12 -18.74 20.25
C GLN A 233 10.48 -19.89 19.32
N LEU A 234 9.51 -20.47 18.61
CA LEU A 234 9.77 -21.54 17.64
C LEU A 234 10.60 -21.04 16.45
N ILE A 235 10.40 -19.79 16.04
CA ILE A 235 11.25 -19.14 15.04
C ILE A 235 12.69 -18.96 15.56
N ALA A 236 12.87 -18.55 16.81
CA ALA A 236 14.20 -18.45 17.44
C ALA A 236 14.91 -19.81 17.53
N ARG A 237 14.15 -20.90 17.72
CA ARG A 237 14.65 -22.28 17.64
C ARG A 237 14.98 -22.75 16.21
N GLY A 238 14.78 -21.90 15.20
CA GLY A 238 15.13 -22.19 13.80
C GLY A 238 14.07 -23.01 13.05
N LEU A 239 12.88 -23.21 13.60
CA LEU A 239 11.85 -23.98 12.90
C LEU A 239 11.29 -23.21 11.69
N SER A 240 11.03 -23.94 10.60
CA SER A 240 10.34 -23.44 9.42
C SER A 240 8.83 -23.28 9.66
N ASN A 241 8.10 -22.58 8.78
CA ASN A 241 6.63 -22.47 8.93
C ASN A 241 5.93 -23.83 8.97
N ARG A 242 6.48 -24.83 8.28
CA ARG A 242 5.98 -26.21 8.30
C ARG A 242 6.28 -26.88 9.63
N GLY A 243 7.51 -26.78 10.14
CA GLY A 243 7.85 -27.34 11.45
C GLY A 243 7.06 -26.71 12.61
N ILE A 244 6.80 -25.40 12.55
CA ILE A 244 5.95 -24.70 13.52
C ILE A 244 4.50 -25.18 13.42
N ALA A 245 4.00 -25.40 12.20
CA ALA A 245 2.65 -25.88 11.96
C ALA A 245 2.44 -27.29 12.53
N ASP A 246 3.43 -28.17 12.34
CA ASP A 246 3.43 -29.53 12.88
C ASP A 246 3.47 -29.52 14.43
N GLU A 247 4.34 -28.69 15.02
CA GLU A 247 4.46 -28.55 16.49
C GLU A 247 3.17 -28.00 17.13
N LEU A 248 2.57 -26.99 16.49
CA LEU A 248 1.43 -26.26 17.02
C LEU A 248 0.08 -26.84 16.60
N VAL A 249 0.07 -27.92 15.81
CA VAL A 249 -1.09 -28.58 15.23
C VAL A 249 -2.05 -27.58 14.55
N ILE A 250 -1.49 -26.75 13.67
CA ILE A 250 -2.23 -25.75 12.86
C ILE A 250 -1.74 -25.77 11.41
N SER A 251 -2.41 -25.05 10.50
CA SER A 251 -1.97 -24.98 9.11
C SER A 251 -0.71 -24.11 8.93
N PRO A 252 0.17 -24.42 7.95
CA PRO A 252 1.31 -23.56 7.60
C PRO A 252 0.91 -22.15 7.16
N ALA A 253 -0.27 -21.99 6.56
CA ALA A 253 -0.83 -20.68 6.19
C ALA A 253 -1.18 -19.85 7.43
N THR A 254 -1.72 -20.49 8.47
CA THR A 254 -1.99 -19.86 9.77
C THR A 254 -0.70 -19.38 10.43
N VAL A 255 0.36 -20.20 10.41
CA VAL A 255 1.69 -19.79 10.89
C VAL A 255 2.20 -18.58 10.11
N ALA A 256 2.15 -18.61 8.77
CA ALA A 256 2.60 -17.50 7.94
C ALA A 256 1.88 -16.19 8.30
N ARG A 257 0.57 -16.25 8.53
CA ARG A 257 -0.22 -15.09 8.98
C ARG A 257 0.24 -14.57 10.35
N HIS A 258 0.50 -15.46 11.31
CA HIS A 258 1.04 -15.05 12.60
C HIS A 258 2.44 -14.44 12.48
N VAL A 259 3.31 -14.96 11.62
CA VAL A 259 4.63 -14.35 11.35
C VAL A 259 4.47 -12.93 10.82
N THR A 260 3.59 -12.71 9.85
CA THR A 260 3.31 -11.37 9.31
C THR A 260 2.77 -10.42 10.38
N ASN A 261 1.90 -10.92 11.27
CA ASN A 261 1.39 -10.12 12.38
C ASN A 261 2.49 -9.75 13.39
N ILE A 262 3.38 -10.69 13.71
CA ILE A 262 4.55 -10.45 14.58
C ILE A 262 5.48 -9.42 13.93
N LEU A 263 5.80 -9.57 12.64
CA LEU A 263 6.60 -8.59 11.89
C LEU A 263 5.97 -7.19 11.95
N THR A 264 4.66 -7.10 11.74
CA THR A 264 3.92 -5.84 11.79
C THR A 264 3.91 -5.23 13.19
N LYS A 265 3.68 -6.05 14.23
CA LYS A 265 3.61 -5.60 15.63
C LYS A 265 4.97 -5.16 16.18
N LEU A 266 6.05 -5.80 15.76
CA LEU A 266 7.41 -5.48 16.18
C LEU A 266 8.13 -4.52 15.23
N GLY A 267 7.52 -4.18 14.08
CA GLY A 267 8.13 -3.32 13.07
C GLY A 267 9.31 -3.98 12.34
N PHE A 268 9.36 -5.31 12.28
CA PHE A 268 10.44 -6.05 11.64
C PHE A 268 10.17 -6.32 10.17
N GLY A 269 11.24 -6.33 9.36
CA GLY A 269 11.20 -6.63 7.94
C GLY A 269 11.51 -8.08 7.59
N SER A 270 11.95 -8.90 8.56
CA SER A 270 12.35 -10.29 8.28
C SER A 270 12.14 -11.25 9.45
N ARG A 271 11.93 -12.52 9.11
CA ARG A 271 11.88 -13.64 10.10
C ARG A 271 13.13 -13.71 10.96
N ALA A 272 14.30 -13.39 10.40
CA ALA A 272 15.57 -13.38 11.13
C ALA A 272 15.57 -12.35 12.27
N GLN A 273 14.92 -11.20 12.07
CA GLN A 273 14.75 -10.20 13.13
C GLN A 273 13.82 -10.68 14.25
N ILE A 274 12.77 -11.45 13.91
CA ILE A 274 11.93 -12.11 14.94
C ILE A 274 12.77 -13.08 15.76
N ALA A 275 13.61 -13.89 15.11
CA ALA A 275 14.48 -14.85 15.79
C ALA A 275 15.44 -14.16 16.77
N ALA A 276 16.16 -13.12 16.31
CA ALA A 276 17.08 -12.35 17.14
C ALA A 276 16.36 -11.71 18.33
N TRP A 277 15.23 -11.03 18.08
CA TRP A 277 14.47 -10.38 19.13
C TRP A 277 13.93 -11.37 20.18
N ALA A 278 13.44 -12.54 19.76
CA ALA A 278 12.90 -13.54 20.67
C ALA A 278 13.97 -14.17 21.57
N VAL A 279 15.22 -14.30 21.09
CA VAL A 279 16.35 -14.69 21.95
C VAL A 279 16.59 -13.65 23.04
N ASP A 280 16.59 -12.36 22.68
CA ASP A 280 16.90 -11.27 23.63
C ASP A 280 15.75 -10.93 24.59
N ASN A 281 14.49 -11.14 24.19
CA ASN A 281 13.32 -10.61 24.92
C ASN A 281 12.38 -11.68 25.47
N ILE A 282 12.51 -12.95 25.04
CA ILE A 282 11.64 -14.03 25.48
C ILE A 282 12.43 -15.15 26.18
N ALA A 283 13.65 -15.45 25.73
CA ALA A 283 14.47 -16.49 26.36
C ALA A 283 15.17 -16.03 27.66
N GLY A 284 15.34 -14.72 27.88
CA GLY A 284 15.93 -14.16 29.11
C GLY A 284 14.99 -14.07 30.33
N ALA A 285 13.80 -14.70 30.26
CA ALA A 285 12.78 -14.67 31.32
C ALA A 285 12.55 -16.04 32.00
N GLN A 286 13.53 -16.95 31.92
CA GLN A 286 13.56 -18.19 32.70
C GLN A 286 14.57 -18.09 33.85
#